data_AF-A0A7J9GX54-F1
#
_entry.id   AF-A0A7J9GX54-F1
#
_cell.length_a   1.000
_cell.length_b   1.000
_cell.length_c   1.000
_cell.angle_alpha   90.00
_cell.angle_beta   90.00
_cell.angle_gamma   90.00
#
_symmetry.space_group_name_H-M   'P 1'
#
loop_
_entity.id
_entity.type
_entity.pdbx_description
1 polymer ?
#
loop_
_entity_poly.entity_id
_entity_poly.type
_entity_poly.pdbx_seq_one_letter_code
_entity_poly.pdbx_strand_id
1 'polypeptide(L)'
;AVLAHELGHLKCDHGVWLTFANLLTLGSYRLPGLGGFIAQRLEEQLIRWLRAAELTCDRAALLVAQDPKVAISVLMKLTGGCPSMADQLNVDAFLEQAHSYEKASSSPIGWYIRNAQTRQLSHPLPVLRAREIDEWSRSREYRSLLERATQMSM
;
A
#
# COMPACT_ATOMS: atom_id res chain seq x y z
N ALA A 1 -1.87 4.52 14.17
CA ALA A 1 -1.93 3.97 12.80
C ALA A 1 -1.51 4.98 11.74
N VAL A 2 -2.26 6.07 11.47
CA VAL A 2 -1.88 7.07 10.44
C VAL A 2 -0.46 7.60 10.62
N LEU A 3 -0.12 8.12 11.81
CA LEU A 3 1.25 8.62 12.07
C LEU A 3 2.34 7.54 11.88
N ALA A 4 2.04 6.29 12.22
CA ALA A 4 2.98 5.19 12.03
C ALA A 4 3.16 4.82 10.55
N HIS A 5 2.11 4.99 9.73
CA HIS A 5 2.19 4.87 8.28
C HIS A 5 3.12 5.95 7.71
N GLU A 6 2.90 7.22 8.05
CA GLU A 6 3.73 8.33 7.59
C GLU A 6 5.19 8.21 8.05
N LEU A 7 5.41 7.79 9.31
CA LEU A 7 6.75 7.49 9.82
C LEU A 7 7.38 6.28 9.13
N GLY A 8 6.59 5.35 8.58
CA GLY A 8 7.06 4.28 7.70
C GLY A 8 7.70 4.81 6.43
N HIS A 9 7.12 5.84 5.82
CA HIS A 9 7.73 6.50 4.65
C HIS A 9 9.07 7.14 5.00
N LEU A 10 9.17 7.77 6.17
CA LEU A 10 10.42 8.35 6.65
C LEU A 10 11.45 7.27 6.97
N LYS A 11 11.06 6.19 7.67
CA LYS A 11 11.97 5.12 8.07
C LYS A 11 12.56 4.36 6.90
N CYS A 12 11.82 4.25 5.80
CA CYS A 12 12.25 3.56 4.58
C CYS A 12 12.77 4.50 3.49
N ASP A 13 12.98 5.79 3.81
CA ASP A 13 13.48 6.81 2.88
C ASP A 13 12.69 6.89 1.56
N HIS A 14 11.38 6.61 1.59
CA HIS A 14 10.59 6.52 0.37
C HIS A 14 10.58 7.83 -0.43
N GLY A 15 10.55 8.98 0.26
CA GLY A 15 10.62 10.30 -0.39
C GLY A 15 11.95 10.57 -1.09
N VAL A 16 13.06 10.09 -0.54
CA VAL A 16 14.40 10.23 -1.13
C VAL A 16 14.48 9.43 -2.43
N TRP A 17 14.06 8.17 -2.39
CA TRP A 17 14.06 7.30 -3.57
C TRP A 17 13.09 7.77 -4.65
N LEU A 18 11.92 8.29 -4.26
CA LEU A 18 10.98 8.92 -5.20
C LEU A 18 11.61 10.14 -5.88
N THR A 19 12.32 10.98 -5.14
CA THR A 19 13.02 12.15 -5.69
C THR A 19 14.09 11.71 -6.70
N PHE A 20 14.91 10.73 -6.34
CA PHE A 20 15.94 10.19 -7.24
C PHE A 20 15.34 9.59 -8.52
N ALA A 21 14.28 8.79 -8.39
CA ALA A 21 13.60 8.21 -9.53
C ALA A 21 12.98 9.27 -10.46
N ASN A 22 12.37 10.33 -9.91
CA ASN A 22 11.85 11.44 -10.69
C ASN A 22 12.96 12.17 -11.47
N LEU A 23 14.13 12.39 -10.87
CA LEU A 23 15.28 13.00 -11.55
C LEU A 23 15.78 12.11 -12.70
N LEU A 24 15.86 10.80 -12.51
CA LEU A 24 16.23 9.85 -13.57
C LEU A 24 15.22 9.84 -14.73
N THR A 25 13.92 9.86 -14.41
CA THR A 25 12.86 9.95 -15.42
C THR A 25 12.97 11.26 -16.21
N LEU A 26 13.15 12.40 -15.53
CA LEU A 26 13.33 13.70 -16.17
C LEU A 26 14.58 13.75 -17.05
N GLY A 27 15.69 13.16 -16.59
CA GLY A 27 16.92 13.03 -17.37
C GLY A 27 16.74 12.16 -18.62
N SER A 28 15.92 11.11 -18.54
CA SER A 28 15.66 10.19 -19.65
C SER A 28 15.00 10.88 -20.84
N TYR A 29 14.13 11.87 -20.60
CA TYR A 29 13.54 12.69 -21.68
C TYR A 29 14.57 13.50 -22.49
N ARG A 30 15.78 13.70 -21.96
CA ARG A 30 16.86 14.41 -22.67
C ARG A 30 17.65 13.52 -23.62
N LEU A 31 17.43 12.21 -23.60
CA LEU A 31 18.11 11.27 -24.50
C LEU A 31 17.46 11.28 -25.89
N PRO A 32 18.20 11.58 -26.97
CA PRO A 32 17.65 11.60 -28.31
C PRO A 32 17.20 10.20 -28.77
N GLY A 33 16.13 10.15 -29.54
CA GLY A 33 15.54 8.90 -30.05
C GLY A 33 14.74 8.14 -28.99
N LEU A 34 15.41 7.35 -28.16
CA LEU A 34 14.75 6.40 -27.23
C LEU A 34 14.33 6.99 -25.88
N GLY A 35 14.69 8.25 -25.59
CA GLY A 35 14.49 8.85 -24.27
C GLY A 35 13.04 8.84 -23.77
N GLY A 36 12.08 9.15 -24.63
CA GLY A 36 10.66 9.14 -24.26
C GLY A 36 10.12 7.75 -23.90
N PHE A 37 10.55 6.71 -24.63
CA PHE A 37 10.17 5.33 -24.32
C PHE A 37 10.77 4.86 -22.99
N ILE A 38 12.05 5.19 -22.75
CA ILE A 38 12.73 4.85 -21.49
C ILE A 38 12.03 5.56 -20.32
N ALA A 39 11.75 6.86 -20.46
CA ALA A 39 11.06 7.64 -19.44
C ALA A 39 9.69 7.05 -19.09
N GLN A 40 8.87 6.71 -20.09
CA GLN A 40 7.56 6.09 -19.86
C GLN A 40 7.68 4.76 -19.08
N ARG A 41 8.68 3.93 -19.39
CA ARG A 41 8.89 2.66 -18.67
C ARG A 41 9.36 2.89 -17.23
N LEU A 42 10.21 3.90 -17.01
CA LEU A 42 10.62 4.30 -15.66
C LEU A 42 9.43 4.80 -14.84
N GLU A 43 8.56 5.62 -15.42
CA GLU A 43 7.34 6.10 -14.76
C GLU A 43 6.42 4.94 -14.36
N GLU A 44 6.15 4.01 -15.27
CA GLU A 44 5.29 2.85 -14.98
C GLU A 44 5.84 2.01 -13.82
N GLN A 45 7.16 1.80 -13.78
CA GLN A 45 7.83 1.07 -12.72
C GLN A 45 7.88 1.86 -11.42
N LEU A 46 8.02 3.18 -11.49
CA LEU A 46 7.99 4.07 -10.33
C LEU A 46 6.61 4.07 -9.66
N ILE A 47 5.53 4.14 -10.42
CA ILE A 47 4.16 4.08 -9.86
C ILE A 47 3.92 2.68 -9.24
N ARG A 48 4.44 1.60 -9.86
CA ARG A 48 4.40 0.25 -9.24
C ARG A 48 5.16 0.20 -7.92
N TRP A 49 6.35 0.80 -7.87
CA TRP A 49 7.15 0.89 -6.66
C TRP A 49 6.46 1.71 -5.57
N LEU A 50 5.84 2.84 -5.92
CA LEU A 50 5.10 3.69 -4.97
C LEU A 50 3.96 2.90 -4.31
N ARG A 51 3.23 2.10 -5.08
CA ARG A 51 2.21 1.20 -4.53
C ARG A 51 2.78 0.16 -3.57
N ALA A 52 3.98 -0.36 -3.82
CA ALA A 52 4.66 -1.26 -2.89
C ALA A 52 5.15 -0.54 -1.63
N ALA A 53 5.60 0.72 -1.75
CA ALA A 53 6.00 1.57 -0.63
C ALA A 53 4.84 1.80 0.34
N GLU A 54 3.61 1.97 -0.15
CA GLU A 54 2.40 2.05 0.69
C GLU A 54 2.19 0.78 1.53
N LEU A 55 2.40 -0.41 0.95
CA LEU A 55 2.27 -1.68 1.68
C LEU A 55 3.34 -1.82 2.77
N THR A 56 4.54 -1.32 2.53
CA THR A 56 5.58 -1.23 3.58
C THR A 56 5.14 -0.33 4.72
N CYS A 57 4.51 0.80 4.42
CA CYS A 57 4.04 1.76 5.42
C CYS A 57 2.79 1.24 6.17
N ASP A 58 1.93 0.47 5.52
CA ASP A 58 0.83 -0.25 6.17
C ASP A 58 1.32 -1.28 7.18
N ARG A 59 2.41 -2.00 6.84
CA ARG A 59 3.07 -2.91 7.78
C ARG A 59 3.65 -2.16 8.98
N ALA A 60 4.26 -0.99 8.76
CA ALA A 60 4.72 -0.13 9.85
C ALA A 60 3.56 0.33 10.75
N ALA A 61 2.43 0.72 10.14
CA ALA A 61 1.24 1.09 10.87
C ALA A 61 0.70 -0.06 11.73
N LEU A 62 0.69 -1.29 11.21
CA LEU A 62 0.28 -2.48 11.95
C LEU A 62 1.28 -2.85 13.06
N LEU A 63 2.59 -2.77 12.83
CA LEU A 63 3.59 -3.03 13.88
C LEU A 63 3.42 -2.13 15.11
N VAL A 64 3.09 -0.86 14.88
CA VAL A 64 2.87 0.11 15.96
C VAL A 64 1.49 -0.05 16.59
N ALA A 65 0.45 -0.30 15.79
CA ALA A 65 -0.91 -0.43 16.31
C ALA A 65 -1.15 -1.78 17.01
N GLN A 66 -0.42 -2.83 16.62
CA GLN A 66 -0.53 -4.22 17.07
C GLN A 66 -1.92 -4.87 16.94
N ASP A 67 -2.91 -4.14 16.42
CA ASP A 67 -4.25 -4.61 16.10
C ASP A 67 -4.54 -4.35 14.61
N PRO A 68 -4.75 -5.41 13.79
CA PRO A 68 -5.09 -5.26 12.38
C PRO A 68 -6.41 -4.49 12.18
N LYS A 69 -7.41 -4.65 13.06
CA LYS A 69 -8.68 -3.92 12.94
C LYS A 69 -8.48 -2.42 13.06
N VAL A 70 -7.56 -1.95 13.91
CA VAL A 70 -7.23 -0.53 14.02
C VAL A 70 -6.62 -0.02 12.71
N ALA A 71 -5.62 -0.72 12.15
CA ALA A 71 -4.99 -0.33 10.89
C ALA A 71 -5.96 -0.33 9.71
N ILE A 72 -6.80 -1.36 9.59
CA ILE A 72 -7.82 -1.48 8.53
C ILE A 72 -8.92 -0.43 8.67
N SER A 73 -9.33 -0.10 9.91
CA SER A 73 -10.36 0.92 10.15
C SER A 73 -9.98 2.29 9.62
N VAL A 74 -8.68 2.61 9.57
CA VAL A 74 -8.18 3.86 8.97
C VAL A 74 -8.50 3.89 7.48
N LEU A 75 -8.15 2.83 6.75
CA LEU A 75 -8.42 2.72 5.32
C LEU A 75 -9.92 2.83 5.04
N MET A 76 -10.73 2.10 5.81
CA MET A 76 -12.19 2.13 5.71
C MET A 76 -12.76 3.54 5.93
N LYS A 77 -12.33 4.23 7.00
CA LYS A 77 -12.81 5.59 7.33
C LYS A 77 -12.39 6.62 6.28
N LEU A 78 -11.17 6.54 5.78
CA LEU A 78 -10.67 7.41 4.70
C LEU A 78 -11.44 7.20 3.40
N THR A 79 -11.86 5.97 3.10
CA THR A 79 -12.72 5.70 1.93
C THR A 79 -14.19 6.04 2.13
N GLY A 80 -14.72 5.84 3.35
CA GLY A 80 -16.13 6.06 3.67
C GLY A 80 -16.50 7.54 3.71
N GLY A 81 -15.53 8.43 4.00
CA GLY A 81 -15.59 9.87 3.73
C GLY A 81 -16.65 10.69 4.48
N CYS A 82 -17.52 10.05 5.27
CA CYS A 82 -18.66 10.71 5.92
C CYS A 82 -18.55 10.62 7.45
N PRO A 83 -18.14 11.70 8.14
CA PRO A 83 -18.03 11.71 9.61
C PRO A 83 -19.32 11.33 10.32
N SER A 84 -20.49 11.74 9.78
CA SER A 84 -21.79 11.42 10.37
C SER A 84 -22.20 9.95 10.23
N MET A 85 -21.52 9.18 9.37
CA MET A 85 -21.73 7.74 9.21
C MET A 85 -20.58 6.92 9.79
N ALA A 86 -19.59 7.55 10.43
CA ALA A 86 -18.40 6.87 10.93
C ALA A 86 -18.74 5.75 11.92
N ASP A 87 -19.78 5.93 12.74
CA ASP A 87 -20.25 4.96 13.73
C ASP A 87 -21.01 3.77 13.11
N GLN A 88 -21.43 3.90 11.85
CA GLN A 88 -22.12 2.83 11.10
C GLN A 88 -21.15 1.97 10.29
N LEU A 89 -19.87 2.35 10.22
CA LEU A 89 -18.88 1.62 9.45
C LEU A 89 -18.50 0.31 10.13
N ASN A 90 -18.41 -0.77 9.35
CA ASN A 90 -18.10 -2.10 9.84
C ASN A 90 -16.82 -2.64 9.17
N VAL A 91 -15.77 -2.84 9.99
CA VAL A 91 -14.46 -3.33 9.54
C VAL A 91 -14.55 -4.74 8.97
N ASP A 92 -15.36 -5.61 9.56
CA ASP A 92 -15.51 -7.00 9.11
C ASP A 92 -16.21 -7.03 7.74
N ALA A 93 -17.21 -6.18 7.50
CA ALA A 93 -17.84 -6.04 6.19
C ALA A 93 -16.89 -5.46 5.13
N PHE A 94 -16.02 -4.52 5.51
CA PHE A 94 -15.00 -3.98 4.62
C PHE A 94 -13.94 -5.04 4.24
N LEU A 95 -13.58 -5.93 5.18
CA LEU A 95 -12.72 -7.07 4.89
C LEU A 95 -13.41 -8.11 4.00
N GLU A 96 -14.69 -8.39 4.22
CA GLU A 96 -15.47 -9.26 3.34
C GLU A 96 -15.52 -8.71 1.90
N GLN A 97 -15.69 -7.39 1.75
CA GLN A 97 -15.59 -6.71 0.46
C GLN A 97 -14.20 -6.91 -0.18
N ALA A 98 -13.13 -6.81 0.60
CA ALA A 98 -11.77 -7.04 0.11
C ALA A 98 -11.55 -8.48 -0.39
N HIS A 99 -12.06 -9.48 0.33
CA HIS A 99 -12.00 -10.88 -0.10
C HIS A 99 -12.84 -11.15 -1.36
N SER A 100 -14.03 -10.55 -1.44
CA SER A 100 -14.90 -10.64 -2.62
C SER A 100 -14.24 -10.04 -3.87
N TYR A 101 -13.61 -8.86 -3.71
CA TYR A 101 -12.86 -8.22 -4.79
C TYR A 101 -11.71 -9.10 -5.30
N GLU A 102 -10.94 -9.71 -4.38
CA GLU A 102 -9.84 -10.61 -4.76
C GLU A 102 -10.34 -11.81 -5.57
N LYS A 103 -11.40 -12.46 -5.09
CA LYS A 103 -12.01 -13.62 -5.76
C LYS A 103 -12.50 -13.24 -7.17
N ALA A 104 -13.13 -12.08 -7.32
CA ALA A 104 -13.54 -11.58 -8.63
C ALA A 104 -12.34 -11.30 -9.57
N SER A 105 -11.23 -10.82 -9.01
CA SER A 105 -10.00 -10.55 -9.74
C SER A 105 -9.13 -11.78 -10.04
N SER A 106 -9.51 -12.97 -9.53
CA SER A 106 -8.72 -14.20 -9.67
C SER A 106 -8.81 -14.85 -11.07
N SER A 107 -9.78 -14.45 -11.88
CA SER A 107 -9.87 -14.89 -13.28
C SER A 107 -8.86 -14.13 -14.16
N PRO A 108 -8.41 -14.67 -15.30
CA PRO A 108 -7.50 -13.94 -16.21
C PRO A 108 -8.03 -12.57 -16.62
N ILE A 109 -9.35 -12.47 -16.86
CA ILE A 109 -9.99 -11.21 -17.23
C ILE A 109 -10.12 -10.27 -16.02
N GLY A 110 -10.44 -10.80 -14.85
CA GLY A 110 -10.48 -10.05 -13.59
C GLY A 110 -9.11 -9.49 -13.21
N TRP A 111 -8.05 -10.28 -13.40
CA TRP A 111 -6.67 -9.86 -13.19
C TRP A 111 -6.31 -8.73 -14.15
N TYR A 112 -6.68 -8.84 -15.43
CA TYR A 112 -6.45 -7.79 -16.40
C TYR A 112 -7.17 -6.49 -16.01
N ILE A 113 -8.46 -6.57 -15.65
CA ILE A 113 -9.26 -5.40 -15.23
C ILE A 113 -8.66 -4.75 -13.98
N ARG A 114 -8.29 -5.54 -12.97
CA ARG A 114 -7.63 -5.05 -11.76
C ARG A 114 -6.33 -4.32 -12.08
N ASN A 115 -5.48 -4.91 -12.93
CA ASN A 115 -4.21 -4.30 -13.32
C ASN A 115 -4.43 -3.03 -14.14
N ALA A 116 -5.44 -3.00 -15.01
CA ALA A 116 -5.79 -1.81 -15.79
C ALA A 116 -6.28 -0.67 -14.87
N GLN A 117 -7.18 -0.97 -13.92
CA GLN A 117 -7.70 0.01 -12.95
C GLN A 117 -6.61 0.54 -12.02
N THR A 118 -5.68 -0.30 -11.60
CA THR A 118 -4.62 0.09 -10.65
C THR A 118 -3.42 0.76 -11.32
N ARG A 119 -3.25 0.64 -12.65
CA ARG A 119 -2.04 1.10 -13.37
C ARG A 119 -1.68 2.54 -13.08
N GLN A 120 -2.65 3.45 -13.11
CA GLN A 120 -2.47 4.89 -12.97
C GLN A 120 -2.65 5.41 -11.54
N LEU A 121 -3.02 4.55 -10.59
CA LEU A 121 -3.20 4.97 -9.20
C LEU A 121 -1.85 5.05 -8.49
N SER A 122 -1.58 6.20 -7.87
CA SER A 122 -0.41 6.40 -7.00
C SER A 122 -0.46 5.55 -5.73
N HIS A 123 -1.67 5.34 -5.19
CA HIS A 123 -1.92 4.46 -4.05
C HIS A 123 -2.70 3.20 -4.50
N PRO A 124 -2.43 2.01 -3.91
CA PRO A 124 -3.26 0.84 -4.16
C PRO A 124 -4.70 1.08 -3.68
N LEU A 125 -5.66 0.36 -4.27
CA LEU A 125 -7.05 0.40 -3.82
C LEU A 125 -7.12 0.07 -2.32
N PRO A 126 -7.84 0.84 -1.50
CA PRO A 126 -7.87 0.65 -0.05
C PRO A 126 -8.34 -0.74 0.39
N VAL A 127 -9.26 -1.37 -0.35
CA VAL A 127 -9.68 -2.76 -0.11
C VAL A 127 -8.53 -3.76 -0.28
N LEU A 128 -7.64 -3.54 -1.24
CA LEU A 128 -6.46 -4.40 -1.43
C LEU A 128 -5.47 -4.22 -0.29
N ARG A 129 -5.24 -2.98 0.16
CA ARG A 129 -4.37 -2.68 1.30
C ARG A 129 -4.90 -3.34 2.58
N ALA A 130 -6.20 -3.27 2.82
CA ALA A 130 -6.84 -3.91 3.97
C ALA A 130 -6.63 -5.43 3.98
N ARG A 131 -6.76 -6.08 2.82
CA ARG A 131 -6.43 -7.50 2.67
C ARG A 131 -4.96 -7.79 2.98
N GLU A 132 -4.02 -7.02 2.43
CA GLU A 132 -2.59 -7.23 2.68
C GLU A 132 -2.24 -7.08 4.17
N ILE A 133 -2.87 -6.14 4.87
CA ILE A 133 -2.73 -5.99 6.33
C ILE A 133 -3.26 -7.24 7.05
N ASP A 134 -4.47 -7.69 6.70
CA ASP A 134 -5.11 -8.86 7.31
C ASP A 134 -4.29 -10.15 7.08
N GLU A 135 -3.85 -10.40 5.86
CA GLU A 135 -2.95 -11.52 5.51
C GLU A 135 -1.62 -11.42 6.26
N TRP A 136 -0.97 -10.26 6.25
CA TRP A 136 0.33 -10.09 6.91
C TRP A 136 0.25 -10.23 8.43
N SER A 137 -0.85 -9.78 9.07
CA SER A 137 -1.07 -9.93 10.51
C SER A 137 -1.09 -11.39 10.98
N ARG A 138 -1.42 -12.32 10.08
CA ARG A 138 -1.48 -13.77 10.34
C ARG A 138 -0.19 -14.51 9.97
N SER A 139 0.76 -13.81 9.36
CA SER A 139 2.04 -14.35 8.89
C SER A 139 3.02 -14.69 10.02
N ARG A 140 4.03 -15.51 9.74
CA ARG A 140 5.09 -15.81 10.72
C ARG A 140 6.06 -14.64 10.85
N GLU A 141 6.25 -13.91 9.77
CA GLU A 141 7.13 -12.75 9.65
C GLU A 141 6.68 -11.63 10.60
N TYR A 142 5.38 -11.36 10.65
CA TYR A 142 4.81 -10.40 11.60
C TYR A 142 5.06 -10.82 13.06
N ARG A 143 4.77 -12.07 13.42
CA ARG A 143 5.00 -12.59 14.77
C ARG A 143 6.47 -12.50 15.17
N SER A 144 7.38 -12.91 14.29
CA SER A 144 8.83 -12.85 14.52
C SER A 144 9.35 -11.42 14.72
N LEU A 145 8.76 -10.42 14.05
CA LEU A 145 9.11 -9.01 14.27
C LEU A 145 8.70 -8.54 15.67
N LEU A 146 7.50 -8.90 16.13
CA LEU A 146 7.02 -8.53 17.47
C LEU A 146 7.83 -9.20 18.58
N GLU A 147 8.19 -10.47 18.41
CA GLU A 147 9.03 -11.21 19.37
C GLU A 147 10.40 -10.55 19.52
N ARG A 148 11.05 -10.20 18.40
CA ARG A 148 12.36 -9.51 18.43
C ARG A 148 12.29 -8.14 19.10
N ALA A 149 11.23 -7.37 18.84
CA ALA A 149 11.04 -6.08 19.48
C ALA A 149 10.90 -6.22 21.01
N THR A 150 10.21 -7.27 21.47
CA THR A 150 10.02 -7.57 22.89
C THR A 150 11.35 -7.97 23.56
N GLN A 151 12.16 -8.80 22.89
CA GLN A 151 13.48 -9.20 23.37
C GLN A 151 14.47 -8.04 23.48
N MET A 152 14.41 -7.06 22.58
CA MET A 152 15.26 -5.87 22.63
C MET A 152 14.88 -4.89 23.75
N SER A 153 13.65 -4.99 24.27
CA SER A 153 13.13 -4.12 25.33
C SER A 153 13.32 -4.66 26.75
N MET A 154 13.81 -5.90 26.88
CA MET A 154 14.19 -6.55 28.14
C MET A 154 15.70 -6.44 28.35
#